data_AF-A0AAW6TAX3-F1
#
_entry.id   AF-A0AAW6TAX3-F1
#
_cell.length_a   1.000
_cell.length_b   1.000
_cell.length_c   1.000
_cell.angle_alpha   90.00
_cell.angle_beta   90.00
_cell.angle_gamma   90.00
#
_symmetry.space_group_name_H-M   'P 1'
#
loop_
_entity.id
_entity.type
_entity.pdbx_description
1 polymer ?
#
loop_
_entity_poly.entity_id
_entity_poly.type
_entity_poly.pdbx_seq_one_letter_code
_entity_poly.pdbx_strand_id
1 'polypeptide(L)' 'MENQLPNGERLIEEPTYPEDWECCDNGCEELCVYEIYRVQKQAYDEQQKRLKSIPKTT' A
#
# COMPACT_ATOMS: atom_id res chain seq x y z
N MET A 1 11.88 15.28 5.12
CA MET A 1 10.75 14.60 4.46
C MET A 1 10.80 13.15 4.89
N GLU A 2 9.95 12.76 5.85
CA GLU A 2 10.11 11.54 6.66
C GLU A 2 9.83 10.21 5.92
N ASN A 3 9.70 10.22 4.59
CA ASN A 3 9.26 9.06 3.80
C ASN A 3 9.99 8.90 2.46
N GLN A 4 11.21 9.42 2.30
CA GLN A 4 12.04 9.21 1.10
C GLN A 4 13.12 8.19 1.36
N LEU A 5 13.17 7.16 0.52
CA LEU A 5 14.15 6.09 0.58
C LEU A 5 15.46 6.50 -0.12
N PRO A 6 16.60 5.85 0.20
CA PRO A 6 17.90 6.16 -0.42
C PRO A 6 17.94 6.00 -1.94
N ASN A 7 17.04 5.18 -2.51
CA ASN A 7 16.89 5.01 -3.96
C ASN A 7 16.03 6.11 -4.62
N GLY A 8 15.65 7.16 -3.88
CA GLY A 8 14.81 8.26 -4.37
C GLY A 8 13.31 7.95 -4.47
N GLU A 9 12.90 6.71 -4.19
CA GLU A 9 11.48 6.35 -4.11
C GLU A 9 10.86 6.88 -2.81
N ARG A 10 9.58 7.23 -2.85
CA ARG A 10 8.79 7.49 -1.63
C ARG A 10 8.37 6.15 -1.01
N LEU A 11 8.63 5.95 0.27
CA LEU A 11 8.13 4.79 1.01
C LEU A 11 6.59 4.82 1.03
N ILE A 12 5.99 3.72 0.58
CA ILE A 12 4.56 3.47 0.68
C ILE A 12 4.32 2.86 2.06
N GLU A 13 3.41 3.47 2.82
CA GLU A 13 2.97 2.95 4.12
C GLU A 13 2.10 1.71 3.93
N GLU A 14 2.15 0.79 4.89
CA GLU A 14 1.30 -0.40 4.85
C GLU A 14 -0.17 0.00 4.96
N PRO A 15 -1.04 -0.39 4.02
CA PRO A 15 -2.44 -0.05 4.10
C PRO A 15 -3.12 -0.83 5.23
N THR A 16 -4.00 -0.16 5.97
CA THR A 16 -4.82 -0.78 7.00
C THR A 16 -5.88 -1.67 6.35
N TYR A 17 -6.01 -2.91 6.83
CA TYR A 17 -7.08 -3.80 6.40
C TYR A 17 -8.43 -3.20 6.83
N PRO A 18 -9.41 -3.08 5.92
CA PRO A 18 -10.70 -2.51 6.25
C PRO A 18 -11.47 -3.44 7.18
N GLU A 19 -12.22 -2.85 8.10
CA GLU A 19 -13.06 -3.61 9.02
C GLU A 19 -14.30 -4.18 8.30
N ASP A 20 -14.87 -5.27 8.80
CA ASP A 20 -16.02 -5.96 8.16
C ASP A 20 -17.30 -5.09 8.06
N TRP A 21 -17.36 -4.00 8.83
CA TRP A 21 -18.45 -3.01 8.79
C TRP A 21 -18.17 -1.82 7.86
N GLU A 22 -16.95 -1.67 7.35
CA GLU A 22 -16.60 -0.68 6.33
C GLU A 22 -17.11 -1.19 4.98
N CYS A 23 -18.30 -0.72 4.61
CA CYS A 23 -19.15 -1.45 3.69
C CYS A 23 -18.93 -1.11 2.21
N CYS A 24 -19.21 -2.12 1.38
CA CYS A 24 -19.41 -2.08 -0.08
C CYS A 24 -20.90 -2.18 -0.48
N ASP A 25 -21.82 -2.15 0.48
CA ASP A 25 -23.22 -2.55 0.26
C ASP A 25 -24.26 -1.48 0.62
N ASN A 26 -23.88 -0.28 1.11
CA ASN A 26 -24.84 0.80 1.36
C ASN A 26 -24.27 2.22 1.15
N GLY A 27 -23.64 2.47 -0.01
CA GLY A 27 -23.46 3.84 -0.52
C GLY A 27 -22.10 4.51 -0.32
N CYS A 28 -21.00 3.77 -0.39
CA CYS A 28 -19.65 4.36 -0.47
C CYS A 28 -19.11 4.27 -1.91
N GLU A 29 -19.44 5.28 -2.72
CA GLU A 29 -18.80 5.65 -4.01
C GLU A 29 -18.47 4.50 -5.01
N GLU A 30 -17.82 4.83 -6.13
CA GLU A 30 -17.71 3.94 -7.31
C GLU A 30 -16.94 2.62 -7.08
N LEU A 31 -16.22 2.46 -5.95
CA LEU A 31 -15.40 1.28 -5.65
C LEU A 31 -15.54 0.82 -4.19
N CYS A 32 -15.64 -0.50 -4.02
CA CYS A 32 -15.67 -1.18 -2.72
C CYS A 32 -14.38 -0.91 -1.92
N VAL A 33 -14.46 -0.63 -0.61
CA VAL A 33 -13.28 -0.35 0.24
C VAL A 33 -12.25 -1.48 0.20
N TYR A 34 -12.70 -2.73 0.06
CA TYR A 34 -11.82 -3.88 -0.13
C TYR A 34 -11.05 -3.82 -1.45
N GLU A 35 -11.63 -3.27 -2.52
CA GLU A 35 -10.92 -3.11 -3.79
C GLU A 35 -9.84 -2.03 -3.69
N ILE A 36 -10.15 -0.92 -3.01
CA ILE A 36 -9.16 0.12 -2.69
C ILE A 36 -8.02 -0.46 -1.88
N TYR A 37 -8.32 -1.20 -0.80
CA TYR A 37 -7.32 -1.90 0.01
C TYR A 37 -6.46 -2.83 -0.84
N ARG A 38 -7.06 -3.64 -1.72
CA ARG A 38 -6.32 -4.57 -2.58
C ARG A 38 -5.35 -3.85 -3.51
N VAL A 39 -5.75 -2.75 -4.12
CA VAL A 39 -4.88 -1.94 -5.00
C VAL A 39 -3.73 -1.34 -4.20
N GLN A 40 -4.02 -0.75 -3.04
CA GLN A 40 -2.99 -0.18 -2.16
C GLN A 40 -2.01 -1.25 -1.67
N LYS A 41 -2.52 -2.43 -1.27
CA LYS A 41 -1.71 -3.54 -0.76
C LYS A 41 -0.81 -4.11 -1.85
N GLN A 42 -1.30 -4.21 -3.08
CA GLN A 42 -0.49 -4.64 -4.22
C GLN A 42 0.69 -3.68 -4.44
N ALA A 43 0.43 -2.36 -4.49
CA ALA A 43 1.48 -1.36 -4.69
C ALA A 43 2.54 -1.40 -3.56
N TYR A 44 2.08 -1.53 -2.30
CA TYR A 44 2.96 -1.72 -1.15
C TYR A 44 3.82 -2.98 -1.31
N ASP A 45 3.22 -4.13 -1.60
CA ASP A 45 3.92 -5.41 -1.71
C ASP A 45 4.96 -5.44 -2.83
N GLU A 46 4.65 -4.82 -3.97
CA GLU A 46 5.59 -4.67 -5.08
C GLU A 46 6.79 -3.80 -4.69
N GLN A 47 6.56 -2.70 -3.97
CA GLN A 47 7.66 -1.89 -3.44
C GLN A 47 8.50 -2.70 -2.45
N GLN A 48 7.89 -3.38 -1.48
CA GLN A 48 8.63 -4.17 -0.49
C GLN A 48 9.47 -5.27 -1.15
N LYS A 49 8.98 -5.90 -2.23
CA LYS A 49 9.76 -6.85 -3.04
C LYS A 49 10.99 -6.19 -3.67
N ARG A 50 10.84 -5.02 -4.28
CA ARG A 50 11.97 -4.26 -4.86
C ARG A 50 12.97 -3.90 -3.77
N LEU A 51 12.54 -3.37 -2.63
CA LEU A 51 13.42 -2.99 -1.54
C LEU A 51 14.22 -4.16 -0.96
N LYS A 52 13.62 -5.36 -0.86
CA LYS A 52 14.34 -6.58 -0.46
C LYS A 52 15.41 -7.01 -1.47
N SER A 53 15.20 -6.70 -2.74
CA SER A 53 16.14 -7.04 -3.82
C SER A 53 17.28 -6.03 -3.99
N ILE A 54 17.18 -4.83 -3.40
CA ILE A 54 18.26 -3.86 -3.41
C ILE A 54 19.37 -4.38 -2.49
N PRO A 55 20.56 -4.70 -3.01
CA PRO A 55 21.67 -5.10 -2.17
C PRO A 55 22.00 -3.96 -1.21
N LYS A 56 22.07 -4.25 0.09
CA LYS A 56 22.58 -3.30 1.08
C LYS A 56 24.03 -3.02 0.72
N THR A 57 24.30 -1.89 0.08
CA THR A 57 25.66 -1.42 -0.16
C THR A 57 26.34 -1.30 1.20
N THR A 58 27.32 -2.17 1.44
CA THR A 58 28.19 -2.18 2.63
C THR A 58 29.12 -0.97 2.61
#